data_AF-A0A0E3WVM9-F1
#
_entry.id   AF-A0A0E3WVM9-F1
#
_cell.length_a   1.000
_cell.length_b   1.000
_cell.length_c   1.000
_cell.angle_alpha   90.00
_cell.angle_beta   90.00
_cell.angle_gamma   90.00
#
_symmetry.space_group_name_H-M   'P 1'
#
loop_
_entity.id
_entity.type
_entity.pdbx_description
1 polymer ?
#
loop_
_entity_poly.entity_id
_entity_poly.type
_entity_poly.pdbx_seq_one_letter_code
_entity_poly.pdbx_strand_id
1 'polypeptide(L)'
;MSHDITRDRNIEEDENYDGADLELRDIPLPKTGNIIYSILNSLNHNIANFYAYTKFKDYISEKTLDMELLQRSMSIHRDFLALFLHTKEELVFIYPDLLEKAEKLLFRGEKDTDFINYTRKMCRLISDYKKMLHREGYLQDI
;
A
#
# COMPACT_ATOMS: atom_id res chain seq x y z
N MET A 1 11.14 -17.68 40.90
CA MET A 1 9.88 -18.34 40.51
C MET A 1 8.75 -17.34 40.70
N SER A 2 7.81 -17.33 39.75
CA SER A 2 6.52 -16.63 39.66
C SER A 2 6.51 -15.10 39.58
N HIS A 3 6.25 -14.67 38.34
CA HIS A 3 5.72 -13.37 37.92
C HIS A 3 4.31 -13.14 38.46
N ASP A 4 4.00 -11.91 38.84
CA ASP A 4 2.74 -11.26 38.45
C ASP A 4 2.85 -9.75 38.66
N ILE A 5 2.92 -9.00 37.56
CA ILE A 5 2.66 -7.57 37.56
C ILE A 5 1.72 -7.31 36.39
N THR A 6 0.46 -7.13 36.74
CA THR A 6 -0.53 -6.33 36.02
C THR A 6 0.14 -5.07 35.48
N ARG A 7 0.27 -4.97 34.16
CA ARG A 7 0.66 -3.72 33.53
C ARG A 7 -0.21 -3.47 32.32
N ASP A 8 -1.34 -2.86 32.64
CA ASP A 8 -2.04 -1.89 31.82
C ASP A 8 -1.01 -1.08 31.01
N ARG A 9 -0.96 -1.32 29.71
CA ARG A 9 -0.16 -0.53 28.77
C ARG A 9 -1.14 0.19 27.87
N ASN A 10 -1.43 1.42 28.27
CA ASN A 10 -1.90 2.47 27.38
C ASN A 10 -1.06 2.42 26.10
N ILE A 11 -1.71 2.06 25.00
CA ILE A 11 -1.17 2.18 23.65
C ILE A 11 -1.23 3.67 23.34
N GLU A 12 -0.16 4.38 23.67
CA GLU A 12 0.09 5.70 23.11
C GLU A 12 0.31 5.51 21.60
N GLU A 13 -0.51 6.21 20.81
CA GLU A 13 -0.42 6.31 19.36
C GLU A 13 0.95 6.90 19.00
N ASP A 14 1.86 6.05 18.55
CA ASP A 14 3.20 6.48 18.13
C ASP A 14 3.08 7.17 16.75
N GLU A 15 2.89 8.50 16.78
CA GLU A 15 2.83 9.39 15.61
C GLU A 15 4.19 9.58 14.90
N ASN A 16 5.27 8.90 15.33
CA ASN A 16 6.63 9.09 14.85
C ASN A 16 7.22 7.86 14.12
N TYR A 17 6.46 7.29 13.17
CA TYR A 17 7.01 6.27 12.28
C TYR A 17 7.79 6.88 11.10
N ASP A 18 9.11 6.96 11.25
CA ASP A 18 10.07 7.44 10.25
C ASP A 18 10.28 6.35 9.19
N GLY A 19 9.46 6.38 8.13
CA GLY A 19 9.55 5.45 7.01
C GLY A 19 10.87 5.60 6.24
N ALA A 20 11.44 4.48 5.81
CA ALA A 20 12.71 4.45 5.07
C ALA A 20 12.67 5.25 3.75
N ASP A 21 13.78 5.97 3.49
CA ASP A 21 14.03 6.85 2.34
C ASP A 21 13.81 6.13 0.99
N LEU A 22 13.04 6.74 0.10
CA LEU A 22 12.62 6.16 -1.18
C LEU A 22 13.52 6.68 -2.32
N GLU A 23 14.73 6.13 -2.46
CA GLU A 23 15.43 6.18 -3.74
C GLU A 23 14.73 5.22 -4.73
N LEU A 24 13.79 5.75 -5.51
CA LEU A 24 13.14 5.05 -6.62
C LEU A 24 14.17 4.74 -7.71
N ARG A 25 14.70 3.51 -7.73
CA ARG A 25 15.44 2.96 -8.86
C ARG A 25 14.49 2.42 -9.91
N ASP A 26 14.77 2.68 -11.19
CA ASP A 26 14.07 2.07 -12.32
C ASP A 26 14.33 0.56 -12.34
N ILE A 27 13.28 -0.23 -12.09
CA ILE A 27 13.33 -1.69 -12.13
C ILE A 27 13.00 -2.15 -13.56
N PRO A 28 13.83 -3.00 -14.19
CA PRO A 28 13.58 -3.47 -15.54
C PRO A 28 12.37 -4.41 -15.60
N LEU A 29 11.64 -4.36 -16.72
CA LEU A 29 10.52 -5.25 -17.04
C LEU A 29 11.02 -6.69 -17.29
N PRO A 30 10.65 -7.70 -16.50
CA PRO A 30 10.86 -9.10 -16.82
C PRO A 30 9.91 -9.54 -17.92
N LYS A 31 10.46 -10.34 -18.81
CA LYS A 31 9.75 -11.02 -19.89
C LYS A 31 9.13 -12.32 -19.36
N THR A 32 7.96 -12.26 -18.71
CA THR A 32 7.12 -13.46 -18.49
C THR A 32 5.66 -13.11 -18.20
N GLY A 33 4.72 -13.96 -18.67
CA GLY A 33 3.28 -13.86 -18.49
C GLY A 33 2.76 -14.14 -17.07
N ASN A 34 3.43 -13.63 -16.04
CA ASN A 34 2.96 -13.73 -14.66
C ASN A 34 2.04 -12.54 -14.35
N ILE A 35 0.74 -12.82 -14.20
CA ILE A 35 -0.28 -11.80 -13.94
C ILE A 35 0.01 -10.99 -12.68
N ILE A 36 0.57 -11.61 -11.64
CA ILE A 36 0.96 -10.94 -10.38
C ILE A 36 2.04 -9.91 -10.65
N TYR A 37 3.04 -10.26 -11.47
CA TYR A 37 4.10 -9.33 -11.85
C TYR A 37 3.54 -8.13 -12.62
N SER A 38 2.66 -8.36 -13.60
CA SER A 38 2.01 -7.30 -14.36
C SER A 38 1.19 -6.36 -13.48
N ILE A 39 0.45 -6.91 -12.51
CA ILE A 39 -0.31 -6.12 -11.52
C ILE A 39 0.64 -5.29 -10.66
N LEU A 40 1.72 -5.88 -10.15
CA LEU A 40 2.71 -5.18 -9.32
C LEU A 40 3.41 -4.05 -10.07
N ASN A 41 3.73 -4.25 -11.35
CA ASN A 41 4.33 -3.21 -12.18
C ASN A 41 3.36 -2.05 -12.43
N SER A 42 2.10 -2.34 -12.77
CA SER A 42 1.04 -1.32 -12.89
C SER A 42 0.85 -0.55 -11.58
N LEU A 43 0.84 -1.25 -10.46
CA LEU A 43 0.71 -0.68 -9.13
C LEU A 43 1.89 0.24 -8.78
N ASN A 44 3.13 -0.15 -9.08
CA ASN A 44 4.31 0.69 -8.90
C ASN A 44 4.21 1.99 -9.69
N HIS A 45 3.81 1.89 -10.97
CA HIS A 45 3.64 3.05 -11.83
C HIS A 45 2.57 4.01 -11.30
N ASN A 46 1.43 3.48 -10.86
CA ASN A 46 0.33 4.29 -10.32
C ASN A 46 0.70 4.99 -9.01
N ILE A 47 1.44 4.32 -8.13
CA ILE A 47 1.96 4.92 -6.88
C ILE A 47 2.97 6.03 -7.18
N ALA A 48 3.93 5.78 -8.07
CA ALA A 48 4.93 6.78 -8.47
C ALA A 48 4.26 8.04 -9.06
N ASN A 49 3.28 7.84 -9.95
CA ASN A 49 2.50 8.94 -10.50
C ASN A 49 1.75 9.71 -9.40
N PHE A 50 1.05 9.03 -8.50
CA PHE A 50 0.35 9.69 -7.40
C PHE A 50 1.29 10.56 -6.55
N TYR A 51 2.48 10.07 -6.22
CA TYR A 51 3.46 10.86 -5.47
C TYR A 51 4.01 12.04 -6.27
N ALA A 52 4.27 11.87 -7.56
CA ALA A 52 4.68 12.97 -8.43
C ALA A 52 3.59 14.06 -8.47
N TYR A 53 2.32 13.69 -8.69
CA TYR A 53 1.20 14.64 -8.73
C TYR A 53 1.01 15.38 -7.41
N THR A 54 1.06 14.67 -6.27
CA THR A 54 0.95 15.31 -4.95
C THR A 54 2.12 16.25 -4.65
N LYS A 55 3.33 15.99 -5.18
CA LYS A 55 4.51 16.87 -5.06
C LYS A 55 4.38 18.15 -5.89
N PHE A 56 3.79 18.08 -7.09
CA PHE A 56 3.64 19.22 -7.98
C PHE A 56 2.30 19.95 -7.86
N LYS A 57 1.48 19.61 -6.84
CA LYS A 57 0.12 20.12 -6.67
C LYS A 57 0.00 21.65 -6.73
N ASP A 58 0.99 22.38 -6.20
CA ASP A 58 0.97 23.85 -6.13
C ASP A 58 1.18 24.51 -7.51
N TYR A 59 1.61 23.74 -8.51
CA TYR A 59 1.83 24.18 -9.89
C TYR A 59 0.70 23.75 -10.84
N ILE A 60 -0.33 23.06 -10.33
CA ILE A 60 -1.43 22.49 -11.11
C ILE A 60 -2.72 23.20 -10.70
N SER A 61 -3.60 23.49 -11.67
CA SER A 61 -4.90 24.08 -11.34
C SER A 61 -5.73 23.11 -10.48
N GLU A 62 -6.46 23.62 -9.48
CA GLU A 62 -7.22 22.82 -8.52
C GLU A 62 -8.16 21.81 -9.21
N LYS A 63 -8.89 22.25 -10.25
CA LYS A 63 -9.78 21.36 -11.02
C LYS A 63 -9.04 20.21 -11.71
N THR A 64 -7.85 20.47 -12.24
CA THR A 64 -7.00 19.43 -12.85
C THR A 64 -6.42 18.51 -11.80
N LEU A 65 -6.03 19.07 -10.65
CA LEU A 65 -5.48 18.34 -9.52
C LEU A 65 -6.50 17.32 -8.98
N ASP A 66 -7.72 17.73 -8.70
CA ASP A 66 -8.76 16.85 -8.13
C ASP A 66 -9.09 15.67 -9.04
N MET A 67 -9.21 15.94 -10.36
CA MET A 67 -9.51 14.90 -11.35
C MET A 67 -8.38 13.87 -11.46
N GLU A 68 -7.13 14.33 -11.54
CA GLU A 68 -5.97 13.45 -11.63
C GLU A 68 -5.76 12.67 -10.33
N LEU A 69 -5.89 13.32 -9.16
CA LEU A 69 -5.78 12.64 -7.87
C LEU A 69 -6.83 11.52 -7.74
N LEU A 70 -8.08 11.79 -8.12
CA LEU A 70 -9.13 10.79 -8.14
C LEU A 70 -8.79 9.63 -9.07
N GLN A 71 -8.37 9.92 -10.30
CA GLN A 71 -8.03 8.89 -11.29
C GLN A 71 -6.87 8.01 -10.85
N ARG A 72 -5.80 8.60 -10.30
CA ARG A 72 -4.62 7.87 -9.82
C ARG A 72 -4.95 7.05 -8.56
N SER A 73 -5.68 7.64 -7.61
CA SER A 73 -6.17 6.94 -6.42
C SER A 73 -6.99 5.70 -6.81
N MET A 74 -8.01 5.86 -7.66
CA MET A 74 -8.82 4.73 -8.16
C MET A 74 -8.01 3.66 -8.88
N SER A 75 -6.96 4.06 -9.62
CA SER A 75 -6.07 3.12 -10.31
C SER A 75 -5.23 2.29 -9.32
N ILE A 76 -4.67 2.93 -8.28
CA ILE A 76 -3.93 2.24 -7.19
C ILE A 76 -4.85 1.23 -6.50
N HIS A 77 -6.05 1.67 -6.15
CA HIS A 77 -7.06 0.83 -5.52
C HIS A 77 -7.39 -0.41 -6.33
N ARG A 78 -7.69 -0.23 -7.61
CA ARG A 78 -8.05 -1.33 -8.51
C ARG A 78 -6.92 -2.35 -8.62
N ASP A 79 -5.69 -1.86 -8.84
CA ASP A 79 -4.54 -2.73 -9.02
C ASP A 79 -4.18 -3.46 -7.71
N PHE A 80 -4.29 -2.79 -6.57
CA PHE A 80 -4.09 -3.43 -5.27
C PHE A 80 -5.19 -4.45 -4.96
N LEU A 81 -6.45 -4.15 -5.27
CA LEU A 81 -7.55 -5.10 -5.11
C LEU A 81 -7.31 -6.36 -5.96
N ALA A 82 -6.87 -6.20 -7.21
CA ALA A 82 -6.52 -7.33 -8.06
C ALA A 82 -5.40 -8.18 -7.43
N LEU A 83 -4.31 -7.54 -6.99
CA LEU A 83 -3.21 -8.22 -6.32
C LEU A 83 -3.68 -8.99 -5.08
N PHE A 84 -4.48 -8.33 -4.26
CA PHE A 84 -5.03 -8.87 -3.02
C PHE A 84 -5.88 -10.10 -3.29
N LEU A 85 -6.81 -10.03 -4.24
CA LEU A 85 -7.66 -11.18 -4.61
C LEU A 85 -6.84 -12.37 -5.13
N HIS A 86 -5.75 -12.11 -5.86
CA HIS A 86 -4.88 -13.16 -6.37
C HIS A 86 -4.05 -13.89 -5.33
N THR A 87 -3.84 -13.31 -4.14
CA THR A 87 -2.87 -13.83 -3.15
C THR A 87 -3.44 -14.02 -1.75
N LYS A 88 -4.63 -13.47 -1.46
CA LYS A 88 -5.26 -13.50 -0.13
C LYS A 88 -5.45 -14.91 0.42
N GLU A 89 -5.96 -15.85 -0.37
CA GLU A 89 -6.33 -17.19 0.11
C GLU A 89 -5.12 -17.95 0.66
N GLU A 90 -3.95 -17.75 0.05
CA GLU A 90 -2.70 -18.38 0.48
C GLU A 90 -2.10 -17.66 1.68
N LEU A 91 -2.22 -16.32 1.74
CA LEU A 91 -1.63 -15.51 2.80
C LEU A 91 -2.46 -15.43 4.09
N VAL A 92 -3.74 -15.81 4.07
CA VAL A 92 -4.65 -15.70 5.23
C VAL A 92 -4.18 -16.49 6.45
N PHE A 93 -3.49 -17.60 6.22
CA PHE A 93 -2.97 -18.44 7.30
C PHE A 93 -1.61 -17.98 7.84
N ILE A 94 -0.92 -17.08 7.12
CA ILE A 94 0.43 -16.63 7.45
C ILE A 94 0.40 -15.21 8.06
N TYR A 95 -0.42 -14.31 7.50
CA TYR A 95 -0.46 -12.90 7.87
C TYR A 95 -1.90 -12.36 8.05
N PRO A 96 -2.70 -12.92 8.97
CA PRO A 96 -4.11 -12.56 9.14
C PRO A 96 -4.31 -11.09 9.50
N ASP A 97 -3.48 -10.53 10.40
CA ASP A 97 -3.62 -9.14 10.85
C ASP A 97 -3.39 -8.12 9.73
N LEU A 98 -2.44 -8.39 8.82
CA LEU A 98 -2.20 -7.50 7.68
C LEU A 98 -3.36 -7.57 6.69
N LEU A 99 -3.90 -8.77 6.44
CA LEU A 99 -5.04 -8.95 5.56
C LEU A 99 -6.28 -8.26 6.11
N GLU A 100 -6.54 -8.34 7.42
CA GLU A 100 -7.64 -7.61 8.03
C GLU A 100 -7.50 -6.09 7.85
N LYS A 101 -6.29 -5.54 8.03
CA LYS A 101 -6.00 -4.12 7.76
C LYS A 101 -6.24 -3.77 6.29
N ALA A 102 -5.83 -4.65 5.38
CA ALA A 102 -6.04 -4.47 3.95
C ALA A 102 -7.52 -4.49 3.56
N GLU A 103 -8.31 -5.41 4.10
CA GLU A 103 -9.75 -5.45 3.87
C GLU A 103 -10.48 -4.24 4.43
N LYS A 104 -10.11 -3.80 5.64
CA LYS A 104 -10.66 -2.58 6.24
C LYS A 104 -10.40 -1.38 5.33
N LEU A 105 -9.16 -1.21 4.86
CA LEU A 105 -8.83 -0.12 3.96
C LEU A 105 -9.52 -0.25 2.60
N LEU A 106 -9.58 -1.45 1.99
CA LEU A 106 -10.18 -1.65 0.66
C LEU A 106 -11.70 -1.53 0.65
N PHE A 107 -12.40 -2.02 1.68
CA PHE A 107 -13.85 -2.23 1.63
C PHE A 107 -14.64 -1.49 2.69
N ARG A 108 -14.04 -1.15 3.84
CA ARG A 108 -14.77 -0.50 4.94
C ARG A 108 -14.73 1.02 4.92
N GLY A 109 -13.92 1.62 4.02
CA GLY A 109 -13.86 3.05 3.72
C GLY A 109 -14.23 3.96 4.89
N GLU A 110 -13.24 4.42 5.67
CA GLU A 110 -13.50 5.46 6.67
C GLU A 110 -14.22 6.63 5.98
N LYS A 111 -15.45 6.92 6.43
CA LYS A 111 -16.41 7.77 5.69
C LYS A 111 -16.03 9.25 5.61
N ASP A 112 -14.98 9.67 6.31
CA ASP A 112 -14.61 11.09 6.46
C ASP A 112 -13.19 11.42 5.97
N THR A 113 -12.49 10.50 5.30
CA THR A 113 -11.07 10.70 4.99
C THR A 113 -10.81 11.48 3.71
N ASP A 114 -10.02 12.54 3.85
CA ASP A 114 -9.17 13.14 2.82
C ASP A 114 -8.57 12.05 1.91
N PHE A 115 -8.98 12.05 0.63
CA PHE A 115 -8.58 11.06 -0.38
C PHE A 115 -7.07 10.97 -0.54
N ILE A 116 -6.33 12.07 -0.37
CA ILE A 116 -4.87 12.07 -0.46
C ILE A 116 -4.29 11.27 0.70
N ASN A 117 -4.73 11.54 1.91
CA ASN A 117 -4.26 10.85 3.10
C ASN A 117 -4.67 9.38 3.12
N TYR A 118 -5.88 9.08 2.69
CA TYR A 118 -6.34 7.71 2.53
C TYR A 118 -5.52 6.94 1.47
N THR A 119 -5.26 7.53 0.31
CA THR A 119 -4.40 6.93 -0.72
C THR A 119 -2.98 6.74 -0.21
N ARG A 120 -2.44 7.66 0.59
CA ARG A 120 -1.13 7.50 1.26
C ARG A 120 -1.11 6.32 2.24
N LYS A 121 -2.15 6.15 3.08
CA LYS A 121 -2.29 4.98 3.97
C LYS A 121 -2.30 3.69 3.14
N MET A 122 -3.00 3.68 2.01
CA MET A 122 -3.04 2.54 1.11
C MET A 122 -1.66 2.25 0.49
N CYS A 123 -0.93 3.25 -0.01
CA CYS A 123 0.43 3.08 -0.54
C CYS A 123 1.40 2.47 0.49
N ARG A 124 1.28 2.86 1.77
CA ARG A 124 2.07 2.27 2.86
C ARG A 124 1.74 0.79 3.07
N LEU A 125 0.46 0.47 3.20
CA LEU A 125 0.00 -0.91 3.33
C LEU A 125 0.46 -1.79 2.14
N ILE A 126 0.36 -1.26 0.91
CA ILE A 126 0.85 -1.94 -0.30
C ILE A 126 2.34 -2.28 -0.20
N SER A 127 3.14 -1.39 0.39
CA SER A 127 4.57 -1.61 0.56
C SER A 127 4.85 -2.76 1.54
N ASP A 128 4.10 -2.85 2.63
CA ASP A 128 4.17 -3.98 3.56
C ASP A 128 3.72 -5.28 2.91
N TYR A 129 2.65 -5.22 2.10
CA TYR A 129 2.15 -6.34 1.33
C TYR A 129 3.20 -6.89 0.36
N LYS A 130 3.90 -6.00 -0.37
CA LYS A 130 4.99 -6.38 -1.29
C LYS A 130 6.15 -7.07 -0.56
N LYS A 131 6.52 -6.60 0.63
CA LYS A 131 7.56 -7.26 1.43
C LYS A 131 7.16 -8.68 1.82
N MET A 132 5.88 -8.91 2.13
CA MET A 132 5.37 -10.26 2.39
C MET A 132 5.41 -11.14 1.15
N LEU A 133 4.92 -10.64 0.02
CA LEU A 133 4.98 -11.36 -1.26
C LEU A 133 6.41 -11.79 -1.61
N HIS A 134 7.39 -10.94 -1.32
CA HIS A 134 8.80 -11.26 -1.49
C HIS A 134 9.29 -12.36 -0.52
N ARG A 135 8.93 -12.27 0.77
CA ARG A 135 9.29 -13.31 1.76
C ARG A 135 8.73 -14.69 1.42
N GLU A 136 7.51 -14.73 0.88
CA GLU A 136 6.84 -15.97 0.48
C GLU A 136 7.20 -16.42 -0.94
N GLY A 137 8.13 -15.75 -1.62
CA GLY A 137 8.66 -16.16 -2.92
C GLY A 137 7.79 -15.84 -4.14
N TYR A 138 6.73 -15.03 -3.99
CA TYR A 138 5.95 -14.50 -5.12
C TYR A 138 6.73 -13.44 -5.93
N LEU A 139 7.75 -12.83 -5.31
CA LEU A 139 8.69 -11.92 -5.95
C LEU A 139 10.08 -12.52 -5.86
N GLN A 140 10.80 -12.54 -6.98
CA GLN A 140 12.22 -12.88 -6.98
C GLN A 140 13.02 -11.74 -6.34
N ASP A 141 14.09 -12.09 -5.62
CA ASP A 141 15.14 -11.15 -5.23
C ASP A 141 15.65 -10.42 -6.50
N ILE A 142 15.72 -9.09 -6.43
CA ILE A 142 16.32 -8.24 -7.49
C ILE A 142 17.84 -8.36 -7.45
#